data_AF-A0A1M6ZCT0-F1
#
_entry.id   AF-A0A1M6ZCT0-F1
#
_cell.length_a   1.000
_cell.length_b   1.000
_cell.length_c   1.000
_cell.angle_alpha   90.00
_cell.angle_beta   90.00
_cell.angle_gamma   90.00
#
_symmetry.space_group_name_H-M   'P 1'
#
loop_
_entity.id
_entity.type
_entity.pdbx_description
1 polymer ?
#
loop_
_entity_poly.entity_id
_entity_poly.type
_entity_poly.pdbx_seq_one_letter_code
_entity_poly.pdbx_strand_id
1 'polypeptide(L)'
;MKFLLIALSFAALLLGCSEPTERIENKLTDYLQDDLKFMVAETIRSSKDKGVLLDTPYYRIKDFRLFDGAEARIYGAYAEVDFFIYKDIAMHEKRKYRYDVNTRGWDRYKKEWKFGADTLK
;
A
#
# COMPACT_ATOMS: atom_id res chain seq x y z
N MET A 1 -36.15 21.35 -22.70
CA MET A 1 -34.81 21.83 -22.27
C MET A 1 -34.59 21.72 -20.76
N LYS A 2 -35.48 22.23 -19.88
CA LYS A 2 -35.30 22.13 -18.40
C LYS A 2 -35.12 20.69 -17.88
N PHE A 3 -35.92 19.73 -18.36
CA PHE A 3 -35.78 18.32 -17.97
C PHE A 3 -34.47 17.67 -18.44
N LEU A 4 -33.93 18.11 -19.58
CA LEU A 4 -32.68 17.59 -20.13
C LEU A 4 -31.47 18.07 -19.31
N LEU A 5 -31.50 19.31 -18.82
CA LEU A 5 -30.51 19.87 -17.89
C LEU A 5 -30.53 19.16 -16.53
N ILE A 6 -31.72 18.86 -15.99
CA ILE A 6 -31.85 18.12 -14.72
C ILE A 6 -31.33 16.69 -14.86
N ALA A 7 -31.65 16.01 -15.96
CA ALA A 7 -31.13 14.67 -16.24
C ALA A 7 -29.61 14.65 -16.41
N LEU A 8 -29.03 15.66 -17.08
CA LEU A 8 -27.59 15.80 -17.26
C LEU A 8 -26.88 16.07 -15.91
N SER A 9 -27.52 16.85 -15.04
CA SER A 9 -27.02 17.14 -13.68
C SER A 9 -27.00 15.89 -12.81
N PHE A 10 -28.05 15.06 -12.90
CA PHE A 10 -28.13 13.78 -12.19
C PHE A 10 -27.14 12.75 -12.72
N ALA A 11 -26.92 12.70 -14.04
CA ALA A 11 -25.92 11.83 -14.65
C ALA A 11 -24.49 12.21 -14.21
N ALA A 12 -24.19 13.52 -14.09
CA ALA A 12 -22.90 13.99 -13.60
C ALA A 12 -22.66 13.64 -12.12
N LEU A 13 -23.72 13.64 -11.29
CA LEU A 13 -23.63 13.22 -9.88
C LEU A 13 -23.32 11.72 -9.73
N LEU A 14 -23.76 10.88 -10.69
CA LEU A 14 -23.52 9.44 -10.65
C LEU A 14 -22.09 9.04 -11.07
N LEU A 15 -21.36 9.90 -11.78
CA LEU A 15 -19.98 9.64 -12.22
C LEU A 15 -18.90 10.01 -11.18
N GLY A 16 -19.29 10.59 -10.03
CA GLY A 16 -18.37 11.24 -9.10
C GLY A 16 -17.90 10.45 -7.87
N CYS A 17 -18.29 9.18 -7.69
CA CYS A 17 -18.11 8.50 -6.40
C CYS A 17 -16.86 7.61 -6.26
N SER A 18 -16.10 7.31 -7.31
CA SER A 18 -14.89 6.47 -7.22
C SER A 18 -13.61 7.26 -7.47
N GLU A 19 -12.63 7.12 -6.58
CA GLU A 19 -11.29 7.66 -6.81
C GLU A 19 -10.58 6.90 -7.95
N PRO A 20 -9.84 7.58 -8.85
CA PRO A 20 -9.09 6.91 -9.91
C PRO A 20 -8.06 5.92 -9.34
N THR A 21 -7.98 4.74 -9.95
CA THR A 21 -7.04 3.67 -9.58
C THR A 21 -5.60 4.13 -9.46
N GLU A 22 -5.12 4.90 -10.44
CA GLU A 22 -3.75 5.44 -10.45
C GLU A 22 -3.45 6.25 -9.18
N ARG A 23 -4.46 6.98 -8.67
CA ARG A 23 -4.30 7.77 -7.45
C ARG A 23 -4.23 6.89 -6.20
N ILE A 24 -4.97 5.77 -6.17
CA ILE A 24 -4.91 4.77 -5.10
C ILE A 24 -3.51 4.13 -5.07
N GLU A 25 -2.97 3.75 -6.24
CA GLU A 25 -1.64 3.18 -6.39
C GLU A 25 -0.52 4.16 -5.99
N ASN A 26 -0.60 5.41 -6.44
CA ASN A 26 0.39 6.44 -6.10
C ASN A 26 0.43 6.68 -4.58
N LYS A 27 -0.74 6.75 -3.92
CA LYS A 27 -0.82 6.84 -2.47
C LYS A 27 -0.18 5.64 -1.77
N LEU A 28 -0.26 4.44 -2.34
CA LEU A 28 0.39 3.26 -1.76
C LEU A 28 1.90 3.48 -1.73
N THR A 29 2.47 3.93 -2.85
CA THR A 29 3.92 4.17 -2.99
C THR A 29 4.47 5.07 -1.88
N ASP A 30 3.78 6.16 -1.55
CA ASP A 30 4.17 7.06 -0.47
C ASP A 30 4.22 6.35 0.89
N TYR A 31 3.21 5.54 1.21
CA TYR A 31 3.16 4.75 2.44
C TYR A 31 4.30 3.73 2.51
N LEU A 32 4.62 3.08 1.40
CA LEU A 32 5.69 2.09 1.34
C LEU A 32 7.07 2.74 1.50
N GLN A 33 7.28 3.92 0.90
CA GLN A 33 8.52 4.68 1.07
C GLN A 33 8.71 5.13 2.52
N ASP A 34 7.66 5.64 3.15
CA ASP A 34 7.74 6.07 4.55
C ASP A 34 7.93 4.89 5.51
N ASP A 35 7.29 3.75 5.24
CA ASP A 35 7.50 2.52 6.00
C ASP A 35 8.94 2.01 5.88
N LEU A 36 9.52 2.02 4.67
CA LEU A 36 10.91 1.63 4.46
C LEU A 36 11.87 2.54 5.22
N LYS A 37 11.69 3.87 5.12
CA LYS A 37 12.49 4.85 5.87
C LYS A 37 12.39 4.62 7.38
N PHE A 38 11.17 4.39 7.88
CA PHE A 38 10.93 4.11 9.29
C PHE A 38 11.67 2.84 9.74
N MET A 39 11.54 1.74 8.98
CA MET A 39 12.22 0.48 9.29
C MET A 39 13.74 0.64 9.35
N VAL A 40 14.33 1.35 8.37
CA VAL A 40 15.76 1.64 8.34
C VAL A 40 16.17 2.46 9.56
N ALA A 41 15.44 3.54 9.87
CA ALA A 41 15.73 4.41 11.01
C ALA A 41 15.63 3.67 12.36
N GLU A 42 14.58 2.87 12.55
CA GLU A 42 14.40 2.04 13.75
C GLU A 42 15.53 1.02 13.89
N THR A 43 15.93 0.40 12.78
CA THR A 43 17.03 -0.58 12.80
C THR A 43 18.33 0.07 13.20
N ILE A 44 18.71 1.21 12.60
CA ILE A 44 19.92 1.98 12.98
C ILE A 44 19.88 2.37 14.46
N ARG A 45 18.72 2.83 14.95
CA ARG A 45 18.54 3.22 16.35
C ARG A 45 18.74 2.03 17.29
N SER A 46 18.27 0.85 16.91
CA SER A 46 18.33 -0.37 17.73
C SER A 46 19.68 -1.07 17.70
N SER A 47 20.32 -1.20 16.53
CA SER A 47 21.60 -1.90 16.36
C SER A 47 22.80 -1.03 16.71
N LYS A 48 22.67 0.30 16.61
CA LYS A 48 23.78 1.28 16.60
C LYS A 48 24.83 1.03 15.51
N ASP A 49 24.52 0.15 14.56
CA ASP A 49 25.41 -0.26 13.48
C ASP A 49 24.64 -0.25 12.15
N LYS A 50 25.18 0.47 11.17
CA LYS A 50 24.64 0.52 9.80
C LYS A 50 25.06 -0.70 8.97
N GLY A 51 26.10 -1.42 9.37
CA GLY A 51 26.62 -2.59 8.66
C GLY A 51 25.60 -3.73 8.52
N VAL A 52 24.61 -3.78 9.44
CA VAL A 52 23.52 -4.77 9.41
C VAL A 52 22.50 -4.52 8.28
N LEU A 53 22.51 -3.32 7.68
CA LEU A 53 21.57 -2.93 6.65
C LEU A 53 22.10 -3.23 5.24
N LEU A 54 21.19 -3.52 4.32
CA LEU A 54 21.50 -3.54 2.89
C LEU A 54 21.99 -2.16 2.44
N ASP A 55 22.91 -2.16 1.47
CA ASP A 55 23.40 -0.92 0.85
C ASP A 55 22.26 -0.18 0.13
N THR A 56 21.25 -0.91 -0.35
CA THR A 56 20.01 -0.38 -0.91
C THR A 56 18.83 -1.16 -0.36
N PRO A 57 18.27 -0.77 0.80
CA PRO A 57 17.03 -1.34 1.31
C PRO A 57 15.89 -1.11 0.31
N TYR A 58 15.01 -2.08 0.15
CA TYR A 58 13.93 -2.02 -0.83
C TYR A 58 12.69 -2.77 -0.36
N TYR A 59 11.60 -2.59 -1.08
CA TYR A 59 10.38 -3.37 -0.90
C TYR A 59 9.91 -3.96 -2.23
N ARG A 60 9.08 -5.00 -2.16
CA ARG A 60 8.41 -5.59 -3.32
C ARG A 60 6.94 -5.79 -3.02
N ILE A 61 6.09 -5.27 -3.89
CA ILE A 61 4.65 -5.55 -3.87
C ILE A 61 4.47 -6.97 -4.43
N LYS A 62 3.99 -7.88 -3.59
CA LYS A 62 3.77 -9.31 -3.92
C LYS A 62 2.36 -9.57 -4.44
N ASP A 63 1.38 -8.80 -3.97
CA ASP A 63 -0.01 -8.89 -4.40
C ASP A 63 -0.60 -7.49 -4.33
N PHE A 64 -1.29 -7.08 -5.39
CA PHE A 64 -2.06 -5.84 -5.45
C PHE A 64 -3.39 -6.13 -6.12
N ARG A 65 -4.48 -5.82 -5.43
CA ARG A 65 -5.84 -6.08 -5.91
C ARG A 65 -6.72 -4.87 -5.69
N LEU A 66 -7.49 -4.55 -6.70
CA LEU A 66 -8.60 -3.60 -6.60
C LEU A 66 -9.87 -4.42 -6.37
N PHE A 67 -10.71 -3.93 -5.46
CA PHE A 67 -12.01 -4.51 -5.22
C PHE A 67 -13.06 -3.70 -5.99
N ASP A 68 -14.09 -4.38 -6.49
CA ASP A 68 -15.20 -3.75 -7.19
C ASP A 68 -16.55 -4.15 -6.55
N GLY A 69 -17.63 -3.53 -7.05
CA GLY A 69 -18.98 -3.87 -6.66
C GLY A 69 -19.25 -3.82 -5.15
N ALA A 70 -19.86 -4.89 -4.62
CA ALA A 70 -20.23 -4.97 -3.20
C ALA A 70 -19.00 -5.13 -2.27
N GLU A 71 -17.91 -5.70 -2.78
CA GLU A 71 -16.67 -5.92 -2.02
C GLU A 71 -15.92 -4.61 -1.76
N ALA A 72 -16.11 -3.62 -2.63
CA ALA A 72 -15.52 -2.28 -2.54
C ALA A 72 -16.19 -1.34 -1.51
N ARG A 73 -17.22 -1.78 -0.76
CA ARG A 73 -18.01 -0.89 0.11
C ARG A 73 -17.24 -0.31 1.30
N ILE A 74 -16.25 -1.04 1.81
CA ILE A 74 -15.45 -0.65 2.97
C ILE A 74 -13.99 -0.50 2.57
N TYR A 75 -13.45 -1.50 1.87
CA TYR A 75 -12.10 -1.47 1.34
C TYR A 75 -12.13 -1.53 -0.18
N GLY A 76 -11.47 -0.60 -0.85
CA GLY A 76 -11.42 -0.51 -2.31
C GLY A 76 -10.19 -1.19 -2.93
N ALA A 77 -9.18 -1.50 -2.12
CA ALA A 77 -7.97 -2.17 -2.58
C ALA A 77 -7.25 -2.91 -1.45
N TYR A 78 -6.36 -3.81 -1.85
CA TYR A 78 -5.48 -4.60 -1.01
C TYR A 78 -4.06 -4.59 -1.58
N ALA A 79 -3.07 -4.56 -0.68
CA ALA A 79 -1.68 -4.80 -1.06
C ALA A 79 -0.97 -5.71 -0.04
N GLU A 80 -0.15 -6.61 -0.55
CA GLU A 80 0.84 -7.37 0.21
C GLU A 80 2.24 -6.95 -0.22
N VAL A 81 3.08 -6.56 0.73
CA VAL A 81 4.41 -6.01 0.45
C VAL A 81 5.44 -6.64 1.36
N ASP A 82 6.55 -7.07 0.79
CA ASP A 82 7.71 -7.55 1.53
C ASP A 82 8.81 -6.48 1.55
N PHE A 83 9.34 -6.20 2.74
CA PHE A 83 10.40 -5.21 2.97
C PHE A 83 11.71 -5.90 3.32
N PHE A 84 12.77 -5.57 2.59
CA PHE A 84 14.10 -6.14 2.71
C PHE A 84 15.07 -5.05 3.17
N ILE A 85 15.55 -5.18 4.40
CA ILE A 85 16.46 -4.19 5.00
C ILE A 85 17.75 -4.80 5.54
N TYR A 86 17.77 -6.10 5.86
CA TYR A 86 18.91 -6.75 6.50
C TYR A 86 19.88 -7.34 5.48
N LYS A 87 21.18 -7.15 5.71
CA LYS A 87 22.25 -7.67 4.85
C LYS A 87 22.61 -9.11 5.17
N ASP A 88 22.83 -9.41 6.45
CA ASP A 88 23.42 -10.67 6.88
C ASP A 88 22.38 -11.70 7.36
N ILE A 89 21.10 -11.31 7.38
CA ILE A 89 20.00 -12.16 7.83
C ILE A 89 19.01 -12.30 6.68
N ALA A 90 18.72 -13.53 6.29
CA ALA A 90 17.65 -13.86 5.36
C ALA A 90 16.29 -13.70 6.05
N MET A 91 15.92 -12.47 6.37
CA MET A 91 14.66 -12.08 6.99
C MET A 91 14.09 -10.86 6.28
N HIS A 92 12.78 -10.85 6.06
CA HIS A 92 12.04 -9.71 5.55
C HIS A 92 10.76 -9.48 6.36
N GLU A 93 10.30 -8.23 6.37
CA GLU A 93 9.03 -7.86 7.00
C GLU A 93 7.94 -7.86 5.93
N LYS A 94 6.95 -8.74 6.09
CA LYS A 94 5.73 -8.73 5.28
C LYS A 94 4.70 -7.80 5.91
N ARG A 95 4.16 -6.87 5.14
CA ARG A 95 3.04 -6.01 5.54
C ARG A 95 1.85 -6.19 4.61
N LYS A 96 0.65 -6.08 5.19
CA LYS A 96 -0.60 -6.04 4.45
C LYS A 96 -1.29 -4.71 4.66
N TYR A 97 -1.76 -4.17 3.55
CA TYR A 97 -2.45 -2.90 3.47
C TYR A 97 -3.84 -3.10 2.91
N ARG A 98 -4.76 -2.24 3.33
CA ARG A 98 -6.10 -2.14 2.77
C ARG A 98 -6.43 -0.67 2.56
N TYR A 99 -7.07 -0.36 1.45
CA TYR A 99 -7.44 1.00 1.12
C TYR A 99 -8.86 1.26 1.58
N ASP A 100 -9.06 2.12 2.57
CA ASP A 100 -10.38 2.49 3.09
C ASP A 100 -11.03 3.55 2.19
N VAL A 101 -12.23 3.26 1.70
CA VAL A 101 -12.93 4.12 0.73
C VAL A 101 -13.51 5.39 1.38
N ASN A 102 -13.79 5.36 2.67
CA ASN A 102 -14.37 6.48 3.41
C ASN A 102 -13.29 7.51 3.76
N THR A 103 -12.12 7.04 4.21
CA THR A 103 -10.97 7.91 4.51
C THR A 103 -10.13 8.22 3.27
N ARG A 104 -10.31 7.45 2.19
CA ARG A 104 -9.52 7.53 0.94
C ARG A 104 -8.03 7.34 1.17
N GLY A 105 -7.69 6.47 2.11
CA GLY A 105 -6.33 6.26 2.61
C GLY A 105 -5.97 4.78 2.76
N TRP A 106 -4.67 4.51 2.87
CA TRP A 106 -4.17 3.17 3.14
C TRP A 106 -4.03 2.94 4.64
N ASP A 107 -4.47 1.76 5.09
CA ASP A 107 -4.30 1.29 6.46
C ASP A 107 -3.37 0.07 6.48
N ARG A 108 -2.40 0.10 7.41
CA ARG A 108 -1.56 -1.05 7.75
C ARG A 108 -2.33 -1.93 8.73
N TYR A 109 -2.72 -3.14 8.33
CA TYR A 109 -3.56 -3.99 9.18
C TYR A 109 -2.91 -5.31 9.58
N LYS A 110 -1.80 -5.70 8.93
CA LYS A 110 -1.03 -6.88 9.31
C LYS A 110 0.47 -6.66 9.12
N LYS A 111 1.24 -7.17 10.07
CA LYS A 111 2.71 -7.25 10.02
C LYS A 111 3.12 -8.68 10.39
N GLU A 112 4.04 -9.26 9.62
CA GLU A 112 4.63 -10.57 9.87
C GLU A 112 6.13 -10.55 9.56
N TRP A 113 6.91 -11.27 10.34
CA TRP A 113 8.31 -11.56 10.01
C TRP A 113 8.39 -12.87 9.24
N LYS A 114 9.16 -12.87 8.16
CA LYS A 114 9.41 -14.06 7.34
C LYS A 114 10.90 -14.30 7.24
N PHE A 115 11.27 -15.57 7.25
CA PHE A 115 12.63 -16.02 7.01
C PHE A 115 12.74 -16.63 5.62
N GLY A 116 13.89 -16.47 4.99
CA GLY A 116 14.17 -16.93 3.64
C GLY A 116 14.53 -15.80 2.69
N ALA A 117 15.16 -16.19 1.58
CA ALA A 117 15.53 -15.28 0.51
C ALA A 117 14.28 -14.72 -0.21
N ASP A 118 14.47 -13.62 -0.91
CA ASP A 118 13.45 -13.06 -1.79
C ASP A 118 13.11 -14.05 -2.90
N THR A 119 11.99 -14.74 -2.72
CA THR A 119 11.47 -15.66 -3.72
C THR A 119 10.46 -14.90 -4.56
N LEU A 120 10.78 -14.73 -5.83
CA LEU A 120 9.79 -14.50 -6.88
C LEU A 120 9.22 -15.90 -7.18
N LYS A 121 7.99 -16.16 -6.78
CA LYS A 121 7.20 -17.17 -7.46
C LYS A 121 6.29 -16.46 -8.42
#